data_AF-A0AAD2CK71-F1
#
_entry.id   AF-A0AAD2CK71-F1
#
_cell.length_a   1.000
_cell.length_b   1.000
_cell.length_c   1.000
_cell.angle_alpha   90.00
_cell.angle_beta   90.00
_cell.angle_gamma   90.00
#
_symmetry.space_group_name_H-M   'P 1'
#
loop_
_entity.id
_entity.type
_entity.pdbx_description
1 polymer ?
#
loop_
_entity_poly.entity_id
_entity_poly.type
_entity_poly.pdbx_seq_one_letter_code
_entity_poly.pdbx_strand_id
1 'polypeptide(L)'
;MQEQIAWRLDPQISYSDWIIEVTRLTSSDDVFFGTKQDIVSRTKKDTYHVHKAFLSCGPRKSSYFYGLFHSNRKQQDTYLLLDKNTTTTTTTTTESSSIYKTTRISLEHSVADVFPLFLDYVYSGTLVLSIESAVALHYLSDYFGVEPLKHEVFEFVRNDMMPKESFRQQRARLLLQQNKPMKEVLVDIKENENEIDSNNNNKENQHEDSDSVILESCMKSATRWNLVRDRLLSPYNNYNNNDRAGLVELMTQMLTLEQKNLLFFYALREQSNGRRRGRHDAMDEWKVQNQQQSLMDAQEMIRVQQEMTGLKEELESLKNQNEAYSHAFVSLKQDNEKLASKNQMLEQQTLEMDGLCEEIASLKKKQEDQEQEQLGLKLKIDQLEQEKTTLKQTMDAQSSKMSVLYSSTERLERKLTKAKFKNRTATAANEDELERLKQGHLAEISRIKGESSKLVYQFQEESAHWREDNGKLKRQCELLEELYWTGGR
;
A
#
# COMPACT_ATOMS: atom_id res chain seq x y z
N MET A 1 -42.67 -8.07 4.64
CA MET A 1 -41.70 -8.79 3.82
C MET A 1 -40.56 -7.84 3.55
N GLN A 2 -39.38 -8.07 4.12
CA GLN A 2 -38.18 -7.33 3.72
C GLN A 2 -37.75 -7.92 2.38
N GLU A 3 -37.82 -7.14 1.30
CA GLU A 3 -37.23 -7.54 0.03
C GLU A 3 -35.74 -7.82 0.27
N GLN A 4 -35.31 -9.01 -0.13
CA GLN A 4 -33.96 -9.48 0.10
C GLN A 4 -33.03 -8.68 -0.82
N ILE A 5 -32.26 -7.76 -0.24
CA ILE A 5 -31.30 -6.93 -0.97
C ILE A 5 -30.28 -7.89 -1.62
N ALA A 6 -30.24 -7.91 -2.95
CA ALA A 6 -29.38 -8.80 -3.71
C ALA A 6 -28.31 -7.99 -4.44
N TRP A 7 -27.05 -8.40 -4.28
CA TRP A 7 -25.89 -7.83 -4.98
C TRP A 7 -25.87 -8.16 -6.49
N ARG A 8 -26.74 -9.08 -6.94
CA ARG A 8 -26.85 -9.53 -8.33
C ARG A 8 -27.80 -8.67 -9.19
N LEU A 9 -28.48 -7.70 -8.59
CA LEU A 9 -29.39 -6.80 -9.31
C LEU A 9 -28.60 -5.70 -10.03
N ASP A 10 -29.23 -5.08 -11.04
CA ASP A 10 -28.66 -3.91 -11.72
C ASP A 10 -28.21 -2.85 -10.70
N PRO A 11 -26.99 -2.30 -10.80
CA PRO A 11 -26.48 -1.24 -9.92
C PRO A 11 -27.44 -0.07 -9.70
N GLN A 12 -28.19 0.31 -10.74
CA GLN A 12 -29.15 1.41 -10.67
C GLN A 12 -30.39 1.06 -9.84
N ILE A 13 -30.72 -0.24 -9.76
CA ILE A 13 -31.87 -0.77 -9.02
C ILE A 13 -31.46 -1.15 -7.59
N SER A 14 -30.27 -1.74 -7.42
CA SER A 14 -29.74 -2.16 -6.12
C SER A 14 -29.21 -1.01 -5.28
N TYR A 15 -28.89 0.14 -5.88
CA TYR A 15 -28.17 1.23 -5.24
C TYR A 15 -26.79 0.84 -4.73
N SER A 16 -26.09 -0.05 -5.47
CA SER A 16 -24.73 -0.45 -5.15
C SER A 16 -23.78 0.76 -5.08
N ASP A 17 -23.01 0.89 -4.00
CA ASP A 17 -22.11 2.02 -3.77
C ASP A 17 -20.62 1.66 -3.95
N TRP A 18 -20.34 0.40 -4.33
CA TRP A 18 -18.99 -0.13 -4.53
C TRP A 18 -18.92 -1.20 -5.62
N ILE A 19 -17.76 -1.31 -6.25
CA ILE A 19 -17.44 -2.28 -7.29
C ILE A 19 -16.26 -3.13 -6.83
N ILE A 20 -16.38 -4.45 -6.96
CA ILE A 20 -15.27 -5.39 -6.80
C ILE A 20 -14.97 -5.99 -8.16
N GLU A 21 -13.75 -5.80 -8.64
CA GLU A 21 -13.23 -6.47 -9.84
C GLU A 21 -12.35 -7.65 -9.41
N VAL A 22 -12.78 -8.87 -9.73
CA VAL A 22 -12.00 -10.09 -9.50
C VAL A 22 -11.31 -10.49 -10.79
N THR A 23 -9.98 -10.54 -10.77
CA THR A 23 -9.16 -11.02 -11.87
C THR A 23 -8.79 -12.47 -11.63
N ARG A 24 -9.17 -13.35 -12.55
CA ARG A 24 -8.82 -14.78 -12.47
C ARG A 24 -7.36 -14.99 -12.89
N LEU A 25 -6.56 -15.51 -11.98
CA LEU A 25 -5.21 -15.97 -12.28
C LEU A 25 -5.30 -17.31 -13.00
N THR A 26 -4.77 -17.37 -14.22
CA THR A 26 -4.57 -18.64 -14.93
C THR A 26 -3.49 -19.44 -14.21
N SER A 27 -3.71 -20.74 -13.99
CA SER A 27 -2.67 -21.60 -13.41
C SER A 27 -1.40 -21.49 -14.25
N SER A 28 -0.24 -21.51 -13.60
CA SER A 28 1.07 -21.38 -14.25
C SER A 28 1.30 -22.40 -15.36
N ASP A 29 0.56 -23.52 -15.32
CA ASP A 29 0.74 -24.65 -16.24
C ASP A 29 0.14 -24.37 -17.63
N ASP A 30 -0.83 -23.47 -17.75
CA ASP A 30 -1.40 -23.06 -19.05
C ASP A 30 -0.55 -22.02 -19.79
N VAL A 31 0.51 -21.50 -19.16
CA VAL A 31 1.32 -20.40 -19.70
C VAL A 31 2.41 -20.88 -20.67
N PHE A 32 2.57 -22.19 -20.87
CA PHE A 32 3.75 -22.75 -21.53
C PHE A 32 3.87 -22.46 -23.06
N PHE A 33 2.82 -21.96 -23.73
CA PHE A 33 2.87 -21.72 -25.18
C PHE A 33 2.50 -20.29 -25.64
N GLY A 34 2.34 -19.32 -24.73
CA GLY A 34 2.00 -17.93 -25.07
C GLY A 34 3.16 -16.94 -24.93
N THR A 35 3.35 -16.03 -25.89
CA THR A 35 4.25 -14.89 -25.71
C THR A 35 3.73 -13.98 -24.58
N LYS A 36 4.61 -13.32 -23.80
CA LYS A 36 4.24 -12.47 -22.64
C LYS A 36 3.15 -11.42 -22.94
N GLN A 37 3.00 -11.03 -24.20
CA GLN A 37 2.06 -10.00 -24.64
C GLN A 37 0.62 -10.53 -24.82
N ASP A 38 0.44 -11.83 -25.05
CA ASP A 38 -0.90 -12.47 -25.13
C ASP A 38 -1.52 -12.77 -23.77
N ILE A 39 -0.71 -12.90 -22.72
CA ILE A 39 -1.15 -13.25 -21.36
C ILE A 39 -1.98 -12.11 -20.74
N VAL A 40 -1.62 -10.85 -21.01
CA VAL A 40 -2.33 -9.69 -20.47
C VAL A 40 -3.74 -9.57 -21.06
N SER A 41 -3.91 -9.97 -22.31
CA SER A 41 -5.17 -9.83 -23.07
C SER A 41 -6.24 -10.86 -22.72
N ARG A 42 -5.90 -11.95 -22.00
CA ARG A 42 -6.83 -13.06 -21.70
C ARG A 42 -7.26 -13.17 -20.24
N THR A 43 -6.80 -12.29 -19.37
CA THR A 43 -7.27 -12.32 -17.97
C THR A 43 -8.75 -11.95 -17.89
N LYS A 44 -9.61 -12.96 -17.64
CA LYS A 44 -11.04 -12.75 -17.46
C LYS A 44 -11.26 -11.99 -16.16
N LYS A 45 -11.96 -10.87 -16.25
CA LYS A 45 -12.36 -10.04 -15.12
C LYS A 45 -13.84 -10.22 -14.88
N ASP A 46 -14.19 -10.56 -13.64
CA ASP A 46 -15.57 -10.59 -13.19
C ASP A 46 -15.81 -9.37 -12.30
N THR A 47 -16.90 -8.64 -12.57
CA THR A 47 -17.24 -7.41 -11.87
C THR A 47 -18.48 -7.62 -11.01
N TYR A 48 -18.39 -7.24 -9.74
CA TYR A 48 -19.43 -7.40 -8.74
C TYR A 48 -19.82 -6.04 -8.17
N HIS A 49 -21.12 -5.76 -8.14
CA HIS A 49 -21.67 -4.52 -7.60
C HIS A 49 -22.21 -4.79 -6.20
N VAL A 50 -21.64 -4.13 -5.20
CA VAL A 50 -21.85 -4.46 -3.80
C VAL A 50 -22.10 -3.22 -2.95
N HIS A 51 -22.61 -3.45 -1.75
CA HIS A 51 -22.93 -2.43 -0.77
C HIS A 51 -21.88 -2.42 0.35
N LYS A 52 -21.25 -1.28 0.58
CA LYS A 52 -20.23 -1.14 1.65
C LYS A 52 -20.78 -1.55 3.01
N ALA A 53 -22.01 -1.16 3.31
CA ALA A 53 -22.64 -1.42 4.60
C ALA A 53 -22.70 -2.93 4.91
N PHE A 54 -23.01 -3.77 3.93
CA PHE A 54 -23.08 -5.23 4.12
C PHE A 54 -21.70 -5.87 4.28
N LEU A 55 -20.70 -5.38 3.55
CA LEU A 55 -19.33 -5.91 3.64
C LEU A 55 -18.61 -5.47 4.91
N SER A 56 -18.91 -4.29 5.45
CA SER A 56 -18.18 -3.71 6.59
C SER A 56 -18.93 -3.74 7.92
N CYS A 57 -20.25 -3.91 7.92
CA CYS A 57 -21.08 -3.94 9.12
C CYS A 57 -21.85 -5.26 9.24
N GLY A 58 -22.26 -5.59 10.47
CA GLY A 58 -23.06 -6.78 10.76
C GLY A 58 -22.25 -8.00 11.25
N PRO A 59 -22.93 -9.12 11.56
CA PRO A 59 -22.31 -10.30 12.14
C PRO A 59 -21.38 -11.03 11.16
N ARG A 60 -21.62 -10.92 9.85
CA ARG A 60 -20.84 -11.56 8.78
C ARG A 60 -19.93 -10.56 8.04
N LYS A 61 -19.59 -9.45 8.69
CA LYS A 61 -18.73 -8.43 8.08
C LYS A 61 -17.36 -9.01 7.73
N SER A 62 -16.76 -8.47 6.67
CA SER A 62 -15.38 -8.69 6.30
C SER A 62 -14.48 -7.67 6.99
N SER A 63 -13.50 -8.17 7.75
CA SER A 63 -12.49 -7.33 8.39
C SER A 63 -11.64 -6.58 7.36
N TYR A 64 -11.34 -7.23 6.22
CA TYR A 64 -10.62 -6.62 5.10
C TYR A 64 -11.38 -5.40 4.54
N PHE A 65 -12.64 -5.58 4.14
CA PHE A 65 -13.42 -4.48 3.55
C PHE A 65 -13.75 -3.40 4.58
N TYR A 66 -13.96 -3.76 5.85
CA TYR A 66 -14.06 -2.79 6.94
C TYR A 66 -12.82 -1.89 6.97
N GLY A 67 -11.61 -2.45 7.05
CA GLY A 67 -10.36 -1.68 7.06
C GLY A 67 -10.17 -0.82 5.81
N LEU A 68 -10.49 -1.38 4.64
CA LEU A 68 -10.40 -0.68 3.36
C LEU A 68 -11.31 0.56 3.30
N PHE A 69 -12.58 0.42 3.68
CA PHE A 69 -13.54 1.54 3.62
C PHE A 69 -13.25 2.61 4.68
N HIS A 70 -12.75 2.21 5.85
CA HIS A 70 -12.36 3.16 6.91
C HIS A 70 -11.11 3.95 6.55
N SER A 71 -10.15 3.34 5.85
CA SER A 71 -8.91 4.01 5.43
C SER A 71 -9.17 5.02 4.30
N ASN A 72 -10.04 4.68 3.36
CA ASN A 72 -10.41 5.58 2.26
C ASN A 72 -11.16 6.83 2.73
N ARG A 73 -11.90 6.76 3.84
CA ARG A 73 -12.60 7.93 4.40
C ARG A 73 -11.62 9.02 4.85
N LYS A 74 -10.50 8.64 5.48
CA LYS A 74 -9.46 9.58 5.90
C LYS A 74 -8.81 10.31 4.71
N GLN A 75 -8.67 9.61 3.57
CA GLN A 75 -8.12 10.21 2.35
C GLN A 75 -9.12 11.16 1.67
N GLN A 76 -10.41 10.82 1.66
CA GLN A 76 -11.46 11.69 1.11
C GLN A 76 -11.63 12.99 1.89
N ASP A 77 -11.59 12.93 3.23
CA ASP A 77 -11.71 14.14 4.07
C ASP A 77 -10.51 15.09 3.90
N THR A 78 -9.34 14.55 3.55
CA THR A 78 -8.13 15.34 3.29
C THR A 78 -8.23 16.12 1.96
N TYR A 79 -8.86 15.54 0.93
CA TYR A 79 -9.05 16.23 -0.36
C TYR A 79 -10.20 17.25 -0.33
N LEU A 80 -11.27 17.01 0.44
CA LEU A 80 -12.40 17.95 0.53
C LEU A 80 -12.11 19.24 1.31
N LEU A 81 -10.96 19.33 1.99
CA LEU A 81 -10.48 20.55 2.66
C LEU A 81 -9.54 21.39 1.79
N LEU A 82 -9.02 20.88 0.67
CA LEU A 82 -8.08 21.61 -0.19
C LEU A 82 -8.78 22.47 -1.27
N ASP A 83 -10.02 22.16 -1.65
CA ASP A 83 -10.70 22.81 -2.78
C ASP A 83 -11.64 23.98 -2.44
N LYS A 84 -11.75 24.39 -1.17
CA LYS A 84 -12.67 25.49 -0.79
C LYS A 84 -12.18 26.90 -1.13
N ASN A 85 -10.95 27.06 -1.64
CA ASN A 85 -10.36 28.39 -1.89
C ASN A 85 -10.23 28.75 -3.37
N THR A 86 -10.61 27.89 -4.32
CA THR A 86 -10.45 28.14 -5.76
C THR A 86 -11.80 28.28 -6.44
N THR A 87 -12.42 29.44 -6.23
CA THR A 87 -13.67 29.83 -6.92
C THR A 87 -13.32 30.29 -8.34
N THR A 88 -13.15 29.35 -9.27
CA THR A 88 -13.12 29.70 -10.70
C THR A 88 -13.88 28.65 -11.50
N THR A 89 -15.17 28.95 -11.68
CA THR A 89 -16.09 28.44 -12.69
C THR A 89 -15.39 28.16 -14.02
N THR A 90 -15.12 26.89 -14.31
CA THR A 90 -15.04 26.40 -15.68
C THR A 90 -15.68 25.03 -15.76
N THR A 91 -16.89 25.02 -16.30
CA THR A 91 -17.69 23.85 -16.68
C THR A 91 -17.01 23.10 -17.81
N THR A 92 -16.31 22.02 -17.48
CA THR A 92 -15.95 20.95 -18.42
C THR A 92 -16.10 19.59 -17.73
N THR A 93 -17.24 18.95 -17.96
CA THR A 93 -17.44 17.49 -18.22
C THR A 93 -16.35 16.57 -17.61
N THR A 94 -16.43 16.13 -16.35
CA THR A 94 -17.30 15.09 -15.74
C THR A 94 -16.99 13.64 -16.16
N GLU A 95 -15.77 13.13 -15.93
CA GLU A 95 -15.50 11.66 -15.85
C GLU A 95 -14.52 11.23 -14.74
N SER A 96 -13.79 12.14 -14.08
CA SER A 96 -12.67 11.76 -13.19
C SER A 96 -13.04 11.40 -11.73
N SER A 97 -14.33 11.37 -11.36
CA SER A 97 -14.74 11.10 -9.96
C SER A 97 -15.11 9.64 -9.66
N SER A 98 -15.03 8.72 -10.63
CA SER A 98 -15.40 7.30 -10.45
C SER A 98 -14.28 6.40 -9.91
N ILE A 99 -13.04 6.90 -9.85
CA ILE A 99 -11.83 6.09 -9.58
C ILE A 99 -11.84 5.46 -8.18
N TYR A 100 -12.54 6.06 -7.21
CA TYR A 100 -12.50 5.62 -5.81
C TYR A 100 -13.54 4.60 -5.42
N LYS A 101 -14.34 4.05 -6.35
CA LYS A 101 -15.43 3.09 -6.03
C LYS A 101 -15.09 1.64 -6.32
N THR A 102 -13.86 1.35 -6.75
CA THR A 102 -13.50 0.00 -7.22
C THR A 102 -12.35 -0.61 -6.41
N THR A 103 -12.54 -1.83 -5.93
CA THR A 103 -11.47 -2.68 -5.39
C THR A 103 -11.12 -3.74 -6.41
N ARG A 104 -9.83 -3.91 -6.70
CA ARG A 104 -9.34 -4.94 -7.61
C ARG A 104 -8.65 -6.04 -6.81
N ILE A 105 -9.03 -7.28 -7.08
CA ILE A 105 -8.56 -8.45 -6.35
C ILE A 105 -8.15 -9.50 -7.37
N SER A 106 -6.98 -10.10 -7.19
CA SER A 106 -6.50 -11.20 -8.04
C SER A 106 -6.63 -12.49 -7.25
N LEU A 107 -7.38 -13.45 -7.79
CA LEU A 107 -7.65 -14.74 -7.14
C LEU A 107 -7.30 -15.89 -8.09
N GLU A 108 -6.88 -17.01 -7.52
CA GLU A 108 -6.73 -18.27 -8.27
C GLU A 108 -8.06 -18.68 -8.92
N HIS A 109 -8.01 -19.37 -10.06
CA HIS A 109 -9.19 -19.76 -10.84
C HIS A 109 -10.27 -20.45 -9.99
N SER A 110 -9.90 -21.48 -9.22
CA SER A 110 -10.80 -22.25 -8.34
C SER A 110 -11.45 -21.38 -7.25
N VAL A 111 -10.69 -20.40 -6.73
CA VAL A 111 -11.15 -19.47 -5.70
C VAL A 111 -12.08 -18.41 -6.28
N ALA A 112 -11.78 -17.91 -7.47
CA ALA A 112 -12.60 -16.93 -8.16
C ALA A 112 -13.99 -17.48 -8.51
N ASP A 113 -14.10 -18.77 -8.85
CA ASP A 113 -15.37 -19.42 -9.19
C ASP A 113 -16.33 -19.52 -7.99
N VAL A 114 -15.81 -19.61 -6.77
CA VAL A 114 -16.62 -19.64 -5.54
C VAL A 114 -16.82 -18.26 -4.92
N PHE A 115 -16.24 -17.20 -5.47
CA PHE A 115 -16.41 -15.83 -4.98
C PHE A 115 -17.89 -15.37 -4.92
N PRO A 116 -18.76 -15.72 -5.89
CA PRO A 116 -20.20 -15.47 -5.77
C PRO A 116 -20.84 -16.12 -4.54
N LEU A 117 -20.45 -17.34 -4.17
CA LEU A 117 -20.97 -18.04 -2.99
C LEU A 117 -20.55 -17.35 -1.70
N PHE A 118 -19.33 -16.81 -1.67
CA PHE A 118 -18.86 -15.97 -0.57
C PHE A 118 -19.73 -14.72 -0.42
N LEU A 119 -20.04 -14.02 -1.51
CA LEU A 119 -20.92 -12.84 -1.46
C LEU A 119 -22.35 -13.22 -1.04
N ASP A 120 -22.89 -14.32 -1.58
CA ASP A 120 -24.21 -14.82 -1.17
C ASP A 120 -24.25 -15.07 0.33
N TYR A 121 -23.23 -15.71 0.90
CA TYR A 121 -23.14 -15.92 2.34
C TYR A 121 -23.11 -14.61 3.15
N VAL A 122 -22.33 -13.61 2.73
CA VAL A 122 -22.28 -12.33 3.45
C VAL A 122 -23.67 -11.68 3.51
N TYR A 123 -24.41 -11.70 2.38
CA TYR A 123 -25.73 -11.09 2.28
C TYR A 123 -26.82 -11.91 2.95
N SER A 124 -26.96 -13.19 2.62
CA SER A 124 -28.07 -14.03 3.09
C SER A 124 -27.77 -14.76 4.39
N GLY A 125 -26.51 -15.10 4.66
CA GLY A 125 -26.11 -15.99 5.75
C GLY A 125 -26.38 -17.46 5.49
N THR A 126 -26.77 -17.82 4.27
CA THR A 126 -27.00 -19.21 3.88
C THR A 126 -25.81 -19.68 3.05
N LEU A 127 -25.29 -20.85 3.39
CA LEU A 127 -24.13 -21.42 2.72
C LEU A 127 -24.50 -22.78 2.11
N VAL A 128 -24.20 -22.96 0.82
CA VAL A 128 -24.30 -24.25 0.14
C VAL A 128 -22.88 -24.76 -0.05
N LEU A 129 -22.46 -25.70 0.81
CA LEU A 129 -21.11 -26.24 0.79
C LEU A 129 -21.02 -27.53 -0.02
N SER A 130 -19.96 -27.61 -0.82
CA SER A 130 -19.45 -28.83 -1.44
C SER A 130 -18.00 -29.03 -1.02
N ILE A 131 -17.48 -30.25 -1.15
CA ILE A 131 -16.07 -30.56 -0.84
C ILE A 131 -15.11 -29.66 -1.65
N GLU A 132 -15.40 -29.50 -2.94
CA GLU A 132 -14.60 -28.71 -3.87
C GLU A 132 -14.60 -27.21 -3.50
N SER A 133 -15.78 -26.69 -3.11
CA SER A 133 -15.92 -25.28 -2.74
C SER A 133 -15.44 -24.97 -1.32
N ALA A 134 -15.44 -25.96 -0.40
CA ALA A 134 -15.12 -25.75 1.00
C ALA A 134 -13.67 -25.26 1.19
N VAL A 135 -12.70 -25.85 0.49
CA VAL A 135 -11.29 -25.42 0.58
C VAL A 135 -11.14 -23.99 0.09
N ALA A 136 -11.75 -23.65 -1.05
CA ALA A 136 -11.67 -22.32 -1.63
C ALA A 136 -12.43 -21.26 -0.79
N LEU A 137 -13.58 -21.61 -0.21
CA LEU A 137 -14.33 -20.76 0.70
C LEU A 137 -13.61 -20.56 2.04
N HIS A 138 -12.90 -21.58 2.54
CA HIS A 138 -12.03 -21.43 3.71
C HIS A 138 -10.95 -20.38 3.42
N TYR A 139 -10.26 -20.49 2.28
CA TYR A 139 -9.28 -19.49 1.86
C TYR A 139 -9.88 -18.08 1.76
N LEU A 140 -11.05 -17.93 1.12
CA LEU A 140 -11.73 -16.63 1.03
C LEU A 140 -12.12 -16.07 2.40
N SER A 141 -12.63 -16.92 3.29
CA SER A 141 -13.03 -16.51 4.64
C SER A 141 -11.86 -15.99 5.46
N ASP A 142 -10.69 -16.61 5.30
CA ASP A 142 -9.45 -16.21 5.96
C ASP A 142 -8.90 -14.92 5.34
N TYR A 143 -8.80 -14.86 4.00
CA TYR A 143 -8.32 -13.70 3.26
C TYR A 143 -9.14 -12.43 3.55
N PHE A 144 -10.47 -12.55 3.55
CA PHE A 144 -11.37 -11.42 3.81
C PHE A 144 -11.68 -11.21 5.30
N GLY A 145 -11.24 -12.10 6.18
CA GLY A 145 -11.48 -12.05 7.62
C GLY A 145 -12.97 -12.07 7.99
N VAL A 146 -13.71 -13.07 7.47
CA VAL A 146 -15.13 -13.35 7.78
C VAL A 146 -15.20 -14.57 8.70
N GLU A 147 -15.01 -14.36 10.01
CA GLU A 147 -14.87 -15.46 10.98
C GLU A 147 -16.03 -16.45 11.05
N PRO A 148 -17.31 -16.03 11.00
CA PRO A 148 -18.40 -16.99 11.02
C PRO A 148 -18.36 -17.96 9.83
N LEU A 149 -17.98 -17.48 8.63
CA LEU A 149 -17.82 -18.33 7.45
C LEU A 149 -16.69 -19.34 7.66
N LYS A 150 -15.56 -18.87 8.18
CA LYS A 150 -14.39 -19.71 8.45
C LYS A 150 -14.75 -20.86 9.39
N HIS A 151 -15.48 -20.58 10.46
CA HIS A 151 -15.93 -21.59 11.41
C HIS A 151 -16.90 -22.60 10.79
N GLU A 152 -17.91 -22.14 10.04
CA GLU A 152 -18.88 -23.02 9.37
C GLU A 152 -18.21 -23.94 8.34
N VAL A 153 -17.29 -23.41 7.54
CA VAL A 153 -16.53 -24.20 6.57
C VAL A 153 -15.61 -25.19 7.26
N PHE A 154 -14.93 -24.79 8.34
CA PHE A 154 -14.08 -25.69 9.12
C PHE A 154 -14.88 -26.84 9.73
N GLU A 155 -16.05 -26.55 10.29
CA GLU A 155 -16.95 -27.57 10.82
C GLU A 155 -17.44 -28.53 9.75
N PHE A 156 -17.78 -28.03 8.55
CA PHE A 156 -18.13 -28.87 7.41
C PHE A 156 -16.98 -29.80 7.02
N VAL A 157 -15.78 -29.25 6.80
CA VAL A 157 -14.59 -30.03 6.44
C VAL A 157 -14.27 -31.07 7.52
N ARG A 158 -14.34 -30.69 8.80
CA ARG A 158 -14.12 -31.60 9.93
C ARG A 158 -15.11 -32.77 9.95
N ASN A 159 -16.38 -32.50 9.68
CA ASN A 159 -17.43 -33.51 9.69
C ASN A 159 -17.38 -34.44 8.46
N ASP A 160 -16.90 -33.94 7.32
CA ASP A 160 -16.87 -34.68 6.06
C ASP A 160 -15.54 -35.41 5.82
N MET A 161 -14.40 -34.82 6.20
CA MET A 161 -13.07 -35.45 6.13
C MET A 161 -12.82 -36.49 7.22
N MET A 162 -13.74 -36.65 8.17
CA MET A 162 -13.74 -37.76 9.10
C MET A 162 -14.80 -38.76 8.64
N PRO A 163 -14.48 -39.73 7.76
CA PRO A 163 -15.42 -40.79 7.44
C PRO A 163 -15.83 -41.42 8.78
N LYS A 164 -17.13 -41.37 9.10
CA LYS A 164 -17.66 -41.98 10.32
C LYS A 164 -17.26 -43.47 10.39
N GLU A 165 -17.06 -44.11 9.24
CA GLU A 165 -16.45 -45.43 9.12
C GLU A 165 -14.93 -45.50 9.41
N SER A 166 -14.09 -44.53 9.02
CA SER A 166 -12.63 -44.71 9.11
C SER A 166 -12.15 -44.66 10.55
N PHE A 167 -12.72 -43.82 11.41
CA PHE A 167 -12.36 -43.82 12.83
C PHE A 167 -12.87 -45.09 13.53
N ARG A 168 -14.05 -45.60 13.15
CA ARG A 168 -14.57 -46.90 13.63
C ARG A 168 -13.70 -48.06 13.17
N GLN A 169 -13.28 -48.08 11.90
CA GLN A 169 -12.43 -49.12 11.33
C GLN A 169 -10.99 -49.03 11.84
N GLN A 170 -10.46 -47.84 12.08
CA GLN A 170 -9.10 -47.61 12.59
C GLN A 170 -9.05 -47.92 14.09
N ARG A 171 -10.08 -47.58 14.86
CA ARG A 171 -10.25 -48.04 16.25
C ARG A 171 -10.46 -49.55 16.33
N ALA A 172 -11.26 -50.15 15.45
CA ALA A 172 -11.42 -51.60 15.37
C ALA A 172 -10.12 -52.32 14.96
N ARG A 173 -9.33 -51.74 14.05
CA ARG A 173 -8.00 -52.25 13.67
C ARG A 173 -6.98 -52.13 14.80
N LEU A 174 -6.98 -51.02 15.55
CA LEU A 174 -6.12 -50.86 16.73
C LEU A 174 -6.50 -51.85 17.84
N LEU A 175 -7.78 -52.14 18.03
CA LEU A 175 -8.25 -53.18 18.96
C LEU A 175 -7.89 -54.61 18.47
N LEU A 176 -7.91 -54.86 17.16
CA LEU A 176 -7.47 -56.13 16.57
C LEU A 176 -5.94 -56.34 16.67
N GLN A 177 -5.14 -55.27 16.58
CA GLN A 177 -3.68 -55.35 16.70
C GLN A 177 -3.20 -55.67 18.13
N GLN A 178 -4.05 -55.52 19.15
CA GLN A 178 -3.70 -55.87 20.54
C GLN A 178 -3.86 -57.37 20.86
N ASN A 179 -4.09 -58.25 19.87
CA ASN A 179 -4.27 -59.70 20.04
C ASN A 179 -5.36 -60.08 21.06
N LYS A 180 -6.36 -59.23 21.27
CA LYS A 180 -7.57 -59.63 21.99
C LYS A 180 -8.38 -60.57 21.09
N PRO A 181 -8.76 -61.77 21.55
CA PRO A 181 -9.56 -62.70 20.74
C PRO A 181 -10.86 -62.01 20.31
N MET A 182 -11.23 -62.15 19.04
CA MET A 182 -12.36 -61.45 18.38
C MET A 182 -13.71 -61.59 19.10
N LYS A 183 -13.85 -62.60 19.98
CA LYS A 183 -15.00 -62.80 20.87
C LYS A 183 -15.06 -61.80 22.04
N GLU A 184 -13.93 -61.33 22.57
CA GLU A 184 -13.89 -60.28 23.60
C GLU A 184 -14.15 -58.89 23.00
N VAL A 185 -13.72 -58.61 21.78
CA VAL A 185 -13.96 -57.30 21.12
C VAL A 185 -15.44 -57.07 20.81
N LEU A 186 -16.17 -58.12 20.43
CA LEU A 186 -17.63 -58.06 20.23
C LEU A 186 -18.40 -57.98 21.55
N VAL A 187 -17.79 -58.42 22.65
CA VAL A 187 -18.34 -58.33 24.00
C VAL A 187 -18.08 -56.93 24.57
N ASP A 188 -16.88 -56.35 24.45
CA ASP A 188 -16.56 -54.99 24.89
C ASP A 188 -17.39 -53.90 24.15
N ILE A 189 -17.76 -54.15 22.88
CA ILE A 189 -18.64 -53.25 22.10
C ILE A 189 -20.10 -53.38 22.53
N LYS A 190 -20.56 -54.58 22.90
CA LYS A 190 -21.91 -54.80 23.44
C LYS A 190 -22.03 -54.43 24.93
N GLU A 191 -20.96 -54.54 25.69
CA GLU A 191 -20.91 -54.20 27.13
C GLU A 191 -20.90 -52.68 27.32
N ASN A 192 -20.30 -51.89 26.43
CA ASN A 192 -20.44 -50.43 26.45
C ASN A 192 -21.81 -49.91 25.99
N GLU A 193 -22.56 -50.69 25.21
CA GLU A 193 -23.97 -50.36 24.89
C GLU A 193 -24.93 -50.77 26.02
N ASN A 194 -24.53 -51.72 26.87
CA ASN A 194 -25.32 -52.22 28.01
C ASN A 194 -24.89 -51.67 29.37
N GLU A 195 -23.78 -50.92 29.49
CA GLU A 195 -23.38 -50.25 30.74
C GLU A 195 -24.21 -48.99 31.08
N ILE A 196 -25.27 -48.71 30.31
CA ILE A 196 -26.38 -47.82 30.70
C ILE A 196 -27.58 -48.61 31.26
N ASP A 197 -27.63 -49.93 31.11
CA ASP A 197 -28.72 -50.77 31.62
C ASP A 197 -28.21 -52.11 32.17
N SER A 198 -28.25 -52.23 33.51
CA SER A 198 -28.36 -53.49 34.28
C SER A 198 -27.09 -54.08 34.87
N ASN A 199 -26.79 -53.55 36.07
CA ASN A 199 -26.13 -54.26 37.15
C ASN A 199 -27.13 -55.27 37.78
N ASN A 200 -27.00 -56.59 37.56
CA ASN A 200 -27.47 -57.62 38.51
C ASN A 200 -27.20 -59.09 38.11
N ASN A 201 -26.65 -59.82 39.09
CA ASN A 201 -26.85 -61.25 39.44
C ASN A 201 -25.98 -62.38 38.82
N ASN A 202 -25.17 -62.96 39.74
CA ASN A 202 -24.97 -64.38 40.09
C ASN A 202 -24.43 -65.37 39.03
N LYS A 203 -23.24 -65.98 39.22
CA LYS A 203 -22.77 -67.04 40.17
C LYS A 203 -23.05 -68.49 39.74
N GLU A 204 -21.94 -69.25 39.74
CA GLU A 204 -21.75 -70.68 40.12
C GLU A 204 -22.33 -71.81 39.24
N ASN A 205 -21.44 -72.66 38.68
CA ASN A 205 -21.22 -74.03 39.22
C ASN A 205 -20.00 -74.75 38.58
N GLN A 206 -19.30 -75.49 39.44
CA GLN A 206 -18.10 -76.30 39.17
C GLN A 206 -18.44 -77.74 38.75
N HIS A 207 -17.56 -78.36 37.96
CA HIS A 207 -17.35 -79.80 37.94
C HIS A 207 -15.84 -80.07 37.74
N GLU A 208 -15.20 -80.70 38.73
CA GLU A 208 -13.77 -81.03 38.73
C GLU A 208 -13.48 -82.24 37.83
N ASP A 209 -12.56 -82.04 36.88
CA ASP A 209 -12.09 -83.04 35.91
C ASP A 209 -10.57 -83.20 36.09
N SER A 210 -10.04 -84.41 36.09
CA SER A 210 -8.62 -84.69 36.39
C SER A 210 -7.62 -84.07 35.39
N ASP A 211 -8.09 -83.67 34.21
CA ASP A 211 -7.33 -82.86 33.26
C ASP A 211 -7.15 -81.41 33.74
N SER A 212 -8.02 -80.93 34.62
CA SER A 212 -7.89 -79.60 35.24
C SER A 212 -6.69 -79.53 36.17
N VAL A 213 -6.27 -80.61 36.83
CA VAL A 213 -5.10 -80.58 37.72
C VAL A 213 -3.80 -80.47 36.92
N ILE A 214 -3.72 -81.12 35.75
CA ILE A 214 -2.56 -81.00 34.86
C ILE A 214 -2.57 -79.65 34.16
N LEU A 215 -3.73 -79.19 33.67
CA LEU A 215 -3.87 -77.87 33.07
C LEU A 215 -3.58 -76.76 34.09
N GLU A 216 -4.03 -76.90 35.33
CA GLU A 216 -3.76 -75.96 36.42
C GLU A 216 -2.28 -75.98 36.83
N SER A 217 -1.62 -77.13 36.80
CA SER A 217 -0.17 -77.23 37.01
C SER A 217 0.63 -76.57 35.88
N CYS A 218 0.23 -76.79 34.63
CA CYS A 218 0.80 -76.13 33.46
C CYS A 218 0.54 -74.62 33.46
N MET A 219 -0.65 -74.18 33.85
CA MET A 219 -1.03 -72.76 33.96
C MET A 219 -0.33 -72.09 35.14
N LYS A 220 -0.12 -72.79 36.27
CA LYS A 220 0.69 -72.31 37.39
C LYS A 220 2.17 -72.19 36.98
N SER A 221 2.68 -73.13 36.18
CA SER A 221 4.03 -73.05 35.61
C SER A 221 4.16 -71.86 34.63
N ALA A 222 3.21 -71.69 33.71
CA ALA A 222 3.18 -70.57 32.77
C ALA A 222 3.08 -69.22 33.49
N THR A 223 2.24 -69.12 34.52
CA THR A 223 2.11 -67.92 35.36
C THR A 223 3.41 -67.63 36.13
N ARG A 224 4.09 -68.66 36.64
CA ARG A 224 5.40 -68.53 37.29
C ARG A 224 6.47 -68.05 36.33
N TRP A 225 6.44 -68.51 35.08
CA TRP A 225 7.34 -68.07 34.01
C TRP A 225 7.06 -66.64 33.54
N ASN A 226 5.79 -66.24 33.43
CA ASN A 226 5.44 -64.85 33.17
C ASN A 226 5.93 -63.93 34.29
N LEU A 227 5.84 -64.36 35.55
CA LEU A 227 6.39 -63.61 36.68
C LEU A 227 7.93 -63.52 36.65
N VAL A 228 8.62 -64.58 36.23
CA VAL A 228 10.08 -64.59 36.04
C VAL A 228 10.48 -63.69 34.88
N ARG A 229 9.77 -63.76 33.76
CA ARG A 229 9.95 -62.87 32.59
C ARG A 229 9.76 -61.42 32.98
N ASP A 230 8.68 -61.10 33.68
CA ASP A 230 8.34 -59.72 34.04
C ASP A 230 9.33 -59.16 35.09
N ARG A 231 9.83 -60.01 36.01
CA ARG A 231 10.92 -59.63 36.94
C ARG A 231 12.28 -59.47 36.26
N LEU A 232 12.58 -60.27 35.24
CA LEU A 232 13.83 -60.16 34.49
C LEU A 232 13.81 -58.98 33.49
N LEU A 233 12.65 -58.62 32.96
CA LEU A 233 12.49 -57.50 32.02
C LEU A 233 12.23 -56.15 32.70
N SER A 234 11.70 -56.14 33.93
CA SER A 234 11.41 -54.92 34.69
C SER A 234 12.60 -53.96 34.85
N PRO A 235 13.85 -54.41 35.04
CA PRO A 235 15.01 -53.50 35.13
C PRO A 235 15.45 -52.90 33.79
N TYR A 236 15.00 -53.43 32.65
CA TYR A 236 15.58 -53.14 31.32
C TYR A 236 14.75 -52.19 30.45
N ASN A 237 13.71 -51.56 31.00
CA ASN A 237 12.86 -50.62 30.25
C ASN A 237 13.58 -49.35 29.74
N ASN A 238 14.83 -49.10 30.14
CA ASN A 238 15.63 -47.93 29.75
C ASN A 238 16.81 -48.23 28.80
N TYR A 239 16.98 -49.47 28.31
CA TYR A 239 18.06 -49.80 27.36
C TYR A 239 17.64 -49.62 25.89
N ASN A 240 18.63 -49.34 25.03
CA ASN A 240 18.43 -49.09 23.60
C ASN A 240 17.88 -50.34 22.88
N ASN A 241 17.07 -50.15 21.84
CA ASN A 241 16.25 -51.21 21.22
C ASN A 241 17.04 -52.44 20.74
N ASN A 242 18.33 -52.30 20.44
CA ASN A 242 19.19 -53.38 19.96
C ASN A 242 19.56 -54.39 21.07
N ASP A 243 19.77 -53.95 22.31
CA ASP A 243 20.11 -54.86 23.43
C ASP A 243 18.89 -55.69 23.86
N ARG A 244 17.70 -55.13 23.64
CA ARG A 244 16.41 -55.77 23.96
C ARG A 244 16.10 -56.92 23.00
N ALA A 245 16.49 -56.82 21.73
CA ALA A 245 16.33 -57.88 20.75
C ALA A 245 17.17 -59.12 21.09
N GLY A 246 18.44 -58.93 21.47
CA GLY A 246 19.32 -60.05 21.86
C GLY A 246 18.86 -60.80 23.11
N LEU A 247 18.28 -60.09 24.09
CA LEU A 247 17.75 -60.71 25.31
C LEU A 247 16.48 -61.53 25.03
N VAL A 248 15.60 -61.02 24.17
CA VAL A 248 14.38 -61.73 23.74
C VAL A 248 14.74 -62.99 22.96
N GLU A 249 15.76 -62.95 22.12
CA GLU A 249 16.25 -64.10 21.38
C GLU A 249 16.83 -65.18 22.32
N LEU A 250 17.65 -64.78 23.30
CA LEU A 250 18.20 -65.69 24.31
C LEU A 250 17.09 -66.37 25.14
N MET A 251 16.08 -65.60 25.56
CA MET A 251 14.94 -66.14 26.33
C MET A 251 14.09 -67.12 25.50
N THR A 252 13.91 -66.85 24.20
CA THR A 252 13.20 -67.74 23.28
C THR A 252 13.97 -69.05 23.08
N GLN A 253 15.30 -68.98 23.01
CA GLN A 253 16.17 -70.17 22.96
C GLN A 253 16.10 -71.01 24.24
N MET A 254 16.03 -70.39 25.42
CA MET A 254 15.86 -71.14 26.68
C MET A 254 14.49 -71.82 26.78
N LEU A 255 13.41 -71.12 26.41
CA LEU A 255 12.04 -71.66 26.40
C LEU A 255 11.90 -72.87 25.45
N THR A 256 12.52 -72.81 24.27
CA THR A 256 12.52 -73.93 23.32
C THR A 256 13.35 -75.12 23.82
N LEU A 257 14.44 -74.90 24.56
CA LEU A 257 15.22 -75.98 25.16
C LEU A 257 14.43 -76.73 26.25
N GLU A 258 13.66 -76.00 27.05
CA GLU A 258 12.85 -76.58 28.13
C GLU A 258 11.61 -77.31 27.61
N GLN A 259 10.98 -76.79 26.55
CA GLN A 259 9.93 -77.49 25.80
C GLN A 259 10.43 -78.79 25.19
N LYS A 260 11.65 -78.80 24.63
CA LYS A 260 12.30 -80.02 24.13
C LYS A 260 12.59 -81.03 25.25
N ASN A 261 13.00 -80.58 26.43
CA ASN A 261 13.21 -81.45 27.60
C ASN A 261 11.89 -82.06 28.09
N LEU A 262 10.80 -81.29 28.14
CA LEU A 262 9.47 -81.78 28.50
C LEU A 262 8.97 -82.86 27.53
N LEU A 263 9.13 -82.64 26.22
CA LEU A 263 8.81 -83.65 25.19
C LEU A 263 9.69 -84.90 25.33
N PHE A 264 10.97 -84.75 25.65
CA PHE A 264 11.89 -85.86 25.91
C PHE A 264 11.46 -86.71 27.11
N PHE A 265 11.05 -86.09 28.22
CA PHE A 265 10.52 -86.82 29.38
C PHE A 265 9.18 -87.51 29.09
N TYR A 266 8.35 -86.91 28.25
CA TYR A 266 7.10 -87.53 27.81
C TYR A 266 7.36 -88.77 26.95
N ALA A 267 8.33 -88.70 26.02
CA ALA A 267 8.76 -89.83 25.21
C ALA A 267 9.37 -90.97 26.04
N LEU A 268 10.19 -90.64 27.06
CA LEU A 268 10.75 -91.65 27.99
C LEU A 268 9.65 -92.34 28.82
N ARG A 269 8.59 -91.62 29.17
CA ARG A 269 7.44 -92.17 29.91
C ARG A 269 6.64 -93.15 29.05
N GLU A 270 6.33 -92.79 27.81
CA GLU A 270 5.73 -93.68 26.80
C GLU A 270 6.54 -94.97 26.62
N GLN A 271 7.87 -94.83 26.52
CA GLN A 271 8.79 -95.97 26.38
C GLN A 271 8.81 -96.91 27.61
N SER A 272 8.56 -96.38 28.81
CA SER A 272 8.49 -97.16 30.05
C SER A 272 7.19 -97.97 30.18
N ASN A 273 6.09 -97.48 29.61
CA ASN A 273 4.77 -98.11 29.68
C ASN A 273 4.56 -99.21 28.62
N GLY A 274 5.34 -99.20 27.53
CA GLY A 274 5.22 -100.16 26.41
C GLY A 274 5.86 -101.54 26.62
N ARG A 275 6.37 -101.90 27.80
CA ARG A 275 6.98 -103.22 28.03
C ARG A 275 5.92 -104.29 28.37
N ARG A 276 5.16 -104.76 27.37
CA ARG A 276 4.69 -106.17 27.28
C ARG A 276 4.00 -106.46 25.93
N ARG A 277 4.68 -107.32 25.14
CA ARG A 277 4.29 -108.08 23.93
C ARG A 277 4.70 -107.46 22.57
N GLY A 278 5.41 -108.27 21.77
CA GLY A 278 5.76 -108.01 20.37
C GLY A 278 7.10 -107.31 20.14
N ARG A 279 8.23 -107.94 20.49
CA ARG A 279 9.54 -107.26 20.60
C ARG A 279 10.41 -107.21 19.32
N HIS A 280 10.01 -107.84 18.22
CA HIS A 280 10.79 -107.80 16.97
C HIS A 280 10.13 -106.94 15.88
N ASP A 281 8.83 -107.11 15.63
CA ASP A 281 8.15 -106.31 14.57
C ASP A 281 8.00 -104.83 14.95
N ALA A 282 7.68 -104.51 16.21
CA ALA A 282 7.55 -103.13 16.69
C ALA A 282 8.88 -102.35 16.68
N MET A 283 10.03 -103.04 16.75
CA MET A 283 11.33 -102.38 16.72
C MET A 283 11.75 -102.02 15.30
N ASP A 284 11.36 -102.82 14.31
CA ASP A 284 11.61 -102.50 12.90
C ASP A 284 10.62 -101.45 12.39
N GLU A 285 9.35 -101.47 12.83
CA GLU A 285 8.40 -100.36 12.60
C GLU A 285 8.88 -99.05 13.23
N TRP A 286 9.40 -99.09 14.47
CA TRP A 286 9.94 -97.89 15.12
C TRP A 286 11.17 -97.33 14.39
N LYS A 287 12.06 -98.18 13.86
CA LYS A 287 13.21 -97.72 13.05
C LYS A 287 12.75 -97.07 11.75
N VAL A 288 11.75 -97.65 11.08
CA VAL A 288 11.18 -97.08 9.84
C VAL A 288 10.49 -95.74 10.14
N GLN A 289 9.69 -95.66 11.20
CA GLN A 289 9.02 -94.43 11.60
C GLN A 289 10.02 -93.33 12.02
N ASN A 290 11.08 -93.69 12.73
CA ASN A 290 12.12 -92.75 13.13
C ASN A 290 12.98 -92.29 11.94
N GLN A 291 13.26 -93.16 10.97
CA GLN A 291 13.90 -92.78 9.70
C GLN A 291 13.00 -91.84 8.89
N GLN A 292 11.69 -92.11 8.85
CA GLN A 292 10.73 -91.27 8.14
C GLN A 292 10.57 -89.90 8.81
N GLN A 293 10.54 -89.84 10.15
CA GLN A 293 10.55 -88.58 10.89
C GLN A 293 11.84 -87.79 10.66
N SER A 294 13.00 -88.46 10.70
CA SER A 294 14.29 -87.82 10.41
C SER A 294 14.36 -87.25 8.98
N LEU A 295 13.69 -87.90 8.01
CA LEU A 295 13.61 -87.40 6.64
C LEU A 295 12.69 -86.16 6.55
N MET A 296 11.53 -86.18 7.23
CA MET A 296 10.62 -85.04 7.29
C MET A 296 11.29 -83.84 7.99
N ASP A 297 12.03 -84.07 9.08
CA ASP A 297 12.77 -83.02 9.79
C ASP A 297 13.88 -82.42 8.91
N ALA A 298 14.56 -83.25 8.10
CA ALA A 298 15.55 -82.78 7.14
C ALA A 298 14.92 -81.97 5.99
N GLN A 299 13.75 -82.38 5.50
CA GLN A 299 13.01 -81.62 4.48
C GLN A 299 12.54 -80.27 5.02
N GLU A 300 12.05 -80.23 6.26
CA GLU A 300 11.64 -78.99 6.91
C GLU A 300 12.84 -78.06 7.16
N MET A 301 13.99 -78.61 7.56
CA MET A 301 15.23 -77.82 7.69
C MET A 301 15.64 -77.19 6.36
N ILE A 302 15.54 -77.93 5.25
CA ILE A 302 15.83 -77.40 3.91
C ILE A 302 14.83 -76.28 3.55
N ARG A 303 13.54 -76.46 3.83
CA ARG A 303 12.50 -75.44 3.58
C ARG A 303 12.79 -74.15 4.36
N VAL A 304 13.06 -74.26 5.66
CA VAL A 304 13.43 -73.11 6.51
C VAL A 304 14.71 -72.43 6.01
N GLN A 305 15.70 -73.20 5.57
CA GLN A 305 16.93 -72.65 5.03
C GLN A 305 16.69 -71.86 3.73
N GLN A 306 15.80 -72.33 2.85
CA GLN A 306 15.39 -71.61 1.63
C GLN A 306 14.63 -70.32 1.96
N GLU A 307 13.73 -70.34 2.94
CA GLU A 307 13.03 -69.14 3.41
C GLU A 307 14.01 -68.12 4.01
N MET A 308 14.99 -68.56 4.80
CA MET A 308 16.03 -67.67 5.34
C MET A 308 16.91 -67.06 4.24
N THR A 309 17.19 -67.77 3.15
CA THR A 309 17.93 -67.18 2.02
C THR A 309 17.11 -66.09 1.32
N GLY A 310 15.82 -66.30 1.11
CA GLY A 310 14.93 -65.28 0.52
C GLY A 310 14.83 -64.02 1.39
N LEU A 311 14.68 -64.19 2.71
CA LEU A 311 14.65 -63.05 3.64
C LEU A 311 15.98 -62.27 3.68
N LYS A 312 17.13 -62.94 3.50
CA LYS A 312 18.44 -62.27 3.42
C LYS A 312 18.56 -61.41 2.15
N GLU A 313 18.07 -61.90 1.03
CA GLU A 313 18.05 -61.15 -0.24
C GLU A 313 17.13 -59.93 -0.14
N GLU A 314 15.94 -60.08 0.46
CA GLU A 314 15.02 -58.97 0.72
C GLU A 314 15.62 -57.92 1.67
N LEU A 315 16.31 -58.35 2.73
CA LEU A 315 17.00 -57.46 3.66
C LEU A 315 18.10 -56.65 2.96
N GLU A 316 18.92 -57.30 2.11
CA GLU A 316 19.97 -56.59 1.37
C GLU A 316 19.37 -55.63 0.33
N SER A 317 18.25 -55.98 -0.30
CA SER A 317 17.50 -55.09 -1.19
C SER A 317 17.00 -53.84 -0.47
N LEU A 318 16.38 -54.01 0.71
CA LEU A 318 15.92 -52.90 1.54
C LEU A 318 17.05 -52.01 2.02
N LYS A 319 18.21 -52.60 2.35
CA LYS A 319 19.40 -51.85 2.75
C LYS A 319 19.92 -50.97 1.60
N ASN A 320 20.03 -51.51 0.39
CA ASN A 320 20.40 -50.74 -0.80
C ASN A 320 19.40 -49.61 -1.10
N GLN A 321 18.10 -49.88 -0.93
CA GLN A 321 17.06 -48.86 -1.10
C GLN A 321 17.19 -47.73 -0.06
N ASN A 322 17.48 -48.07 1.21
CA ASN A 322 17.69 -47.09 2.27
C ASN A 322 18.95 -46.24 2.04
N GLU A 323 20.03 -46.84 1.52
CA GLU A 323 21.23 -46.10 1.11
C GLU A 323 20.92 -45.11 -0.02
N ALA A 324 20.13 -45.52 -1.02
CA ALA A 324 19.68 -44.62 -2.08
C ALA A 324 18.84 -43.45 -1.55
N TYR A 325 17.94 -43.69 -0.60
CA TYR A 325 17.17 -42.62 0.06
C TYR A 325 18.05 -41.67 0.86
N SER A 326 19.07 -42.19 1.57
CA SER A 326 20.04 -41.39 2.30
C SER A 326 20.80 -40.44 1.36
N HIS A 327 21.26 -40.94 0.21
CA HIS A 327 21.91 -40.11 -0.81
C HIS A 327 20.97 -39.04 -1.40
N ALA A 328 19.72 -39.39 -1.72
CA ALA A 328 18.73 -38.44 -2.20
C ALA A 328 18.46 -37.33 -1.17
N PHE A 329 18.37 -37.68 0.12
CA PHE A 329 18.18 -36.73 1.20
C PHE A 329 19.35 -35.74 1.34
N VAL A 330 20.60 -36.20 1.22
CA VAL A 330 21.78 -35.33 1.23
C VAL A 330 21.76 -34.37 0.03
N SER A 331 21.39 -34.84 -1.16
CA SER A 331 21.26 -33.99 -2.35
C SER A 331 20.19 -32.91 -2.15
N LEU A 332 19.01 -33.26 -1.64
CA LEU A 332 17.94 -32.30 -1.36
C LEU A 332 18.36 -31.25 -0.32
N LYS A 333 19.14 -31.66 0.70
CA LYS A 333 19.69 -30.72 1.68
C LYS A 333 20.62 -29.69 1.04
N GLN A 334 21.50 -30.12 0.15
CA GLN A 334 22.41 -29.22 -0.59
C GLN A 334 21.64 -28.25 -1.49
N ASP A 335 20.58 -28.70 -2.16
CA ASP A 335 19.77 -27.82 -3.00
C ASP A 335 18.96 -26.83 -2.17
N ASN A 336 18.49 -27.22 -0.99
CA ASN A 336 17.84 -26.30 -0.05
C ASN A 336 18.82 -25.24 0.47
N GLU A 337 20.08 -25.59 0.73
CA GLU A 337 21.13 -24.63 1.10
C GLU A 337 21.41 -23.64 -0.04
N LYS A 338 21.47 -24.09 -1.30
CA LYS A 338 21.59 -23.19 -2.47
C LYS A 338 20.38 -22.25 -2.61
N LEU A 339 19.17 -22.75 -2.38
CA LEU A 339 17.95 -21.94 -2.39
C LEU A 339 17.97 -20.89 -1.29
N ALA A 340 18.43 -21.24 -0.08
CA ALA A 340 18.60 -20.29 1.01
C ALA A 340 19.59 -19.16 0.64
N SER A 341 20.74 -19.49 0.03
CA SER A 341 21.68 -18.47 -0.46
C SER A 341 21.08 -17.59 -1.56
N LYS A 342 20.26 -18.14 -2.45
CA LYS A 342 19.56 -17.37 -3.49
C LYS A 342 18.52 -16.41 -2.90
N ASN A 343 17.79 -16.84 -1.88
CA ASN A 343 16.83 -15.98 -1.18
C ASN A 343 17.53 -14.82 -0.45
N GLN A 344 18.67 -15.09 0.19
CA GLN A 344 19.49 -14.03 0.81
C GLN A 344 19.98 -13.00 -0.22
N MET A 345 20.38 -13.45 -1.42
CA MET A 345 20.76 -12.54 -2.51
C MET A 345 19.56 -11.69 -2.99
N LEU A 346 18.37 -12.27 -3.09
CA LEU A 346 17.15 -11.54 -3.47
C LEU A 346 16.74 -10.52 -2.40
N GLU A 347 16.87 -10.84 -1.11
CA GLU A 347 16.65 -9.89 -0.02
C GLU A 347 17.62 -8.71 -0.11
N GLN A 348 18.90 -8.95 -0.39
CA GLN A 348 19.88 -7.89 -0.60
C GLN A 348 19.52 -6.99 -1.81
N GLN A 349 19.12 -7.59 -2.93
CA GLN A 349 18.66 -6.84 -4.10
C GLN A 349 17.41 -6.00 -3.81
N THR A 350 16.51 -6.50 -2.95
CA THR A 350 15.31 -5.77 -2.54
C THR A 350 15.68 -4.54 -1.71
N LEU A 351 16.63 -4.68 -0.76
CA LEU A 351 17.14 -3.55 0.02
C LEU A 351 17.84 -2.49 -0.84
N GLU A 352 18.59 -2.91 -1.85
CA GLU A 352 19.21 -1.99 -2.82
C GLU A 352 18.15 -1.25 -3.65
N MET A 353 17.08 -1.93 -4.06
CA MET A 353 15.96 -1.31 -4.76
C MET A 353 15.20 -0.29 -3.89
N ASP A 354 15.00 -0.59 -2.61
CA ASP A 354 14.34 0.33 -1.68
C ASP A 354 15.16 1.61 -1.50
N GLY A 355 16.49 1.49 -1.39
CA GLY A 355 17.40 2.63 -1.34
C GLY A 355 17.34 3.51 -2.60
N LEU A 356 17.26 2.90 -3.79
CA LEU A 356 17.07 3.63 -5.04
C LEU A 356 15.70 4.33 -5.10
N CYS A 357 14.64 3.71 -4.55
CA CYS A 357 13.32 4.34 -4.48
C CYS A 357 13.33 5.58 -3.58
N GLU A 358 14.03 5.54 -2.45
CA GLU A 358 14.22 6.70 -1.57
C GLU A 358 15.02 7.82 -2.27
N GLU A 359 16.07 7.48 -3.01
CA GLU A 359 16.84 8.45 -3.80
C GLU A 359 15.98 9.13 -4.87
N ILE A 360 15.18 8.36 -5.61
CA ILE A 360 14.24 8.88 -6.61
C ILE A 360 13.20 9.80 -5.94
N ALA A 361 12.67 9.44 -4.78
CA ALA A 361 11.73 10.28 -4.04
C ALA A 361 12.36 11.61 -3.61
N SER A 362 13.62 11.59 -3.14
CA SER A 362 14.39 12.78 -2.78
C SER A 362 14.63 13.69 -4.00
N LEU A 363 15.00 13.12 -5.15
CA LEU A 363 15.20 13.86 -6.39
C LEU A 363 13.90 14.49 -6.91
N LYS A 364 12.77 13.78 -6.84
CA LYS A 364 11.46 14.34 -7.20
C LYS A 364 11.09 15.54 -6.34
N LYS A 365 11.27 15.43 -5.03
CA LYS A 365 11.02 16.56 -4.11
C LYS A 365 11.89 17.77 -4.46
N LYS A 366 13.17 17.56 -4.75
CA LYS A 366 14.08 18.63 -5.18
C LYS A 366 13.64 19.27 -6.50
N GLN A 367 13.11 18.48 -7.44
CA GLN A 367 12.55 18.99 -8.69
C GLN A 367 11.30 19.84 -8.44
N GLU A 368 10.38 19.39 -7.58
CA GLU A 368 9.19 20.15 -7.20
C GLU A 368 9.55 21.50 -6.55
N ASP A 369 10.54 21.51 -5.67
CA ASP A 369 11.05 22.74 -5.04
C ASP A 369 11.62 23.71 -6.11
N GLN A 370 12.35 23.19 -7.10
CA GLN A 370 12.88 23.99 -8.22
C GLN A 370 11.76 24.55 -9.12
N GLU A 371 10.71 23.78 -9.38
CA GLU A 371 9.55 24.22 -10.16
C GLU A 371 8.79 25.33 -9.44
N GLN A 372 8.64 25.23 -8.12
CA GLN A 372 8.04 26.30 -7.30
C GLN A 372 8.89 27.58 -7.32
N GLU A 373 10.21 27.46 -7.22
CA GLU A 373 11.12 28.61 -7.32
C GLU A 373 11.01 29.30 -8.69
N GLN A 374 10.98 28.52 -9.78
CA GLN A 374 10.78 29.05 -11.14
C GLN A 374 9.44 29.76 -11.30
N LEU A 375 8.37 29.22 -10.71
CA LEU A 375 7.05 29.83 -10.73
C LEU A 375 7.02 31.17 -9.95
N GLY A 376 7.72 31.22 -8.81
CA GLY A 376 7.92 32.45 -8.04
C GLY A 376 8.69 33.53 -8.82
N LEU A 377 9.77 33.13 -9.50
CA LEU A 377 10.54 34.04 -10.36
C LEU A 377 9.72 34.56 -11.54
N LYS A 378 8.91 33.70 -12.17
CA LYS A 378 8.01 34.09 -13.26
C LYS A 378 7.00 35.14 -12.81
N LEU A 379 6.36 34.92 -11.66
CA LEU A 379 5.43 35.88 -11.09
C LEU A 379 6.10 37.22 -10.75
N LYS A 380 7.38 37.20 -10.33
CA LYS A 380 8.14 38.43 -10.09
C LYS A 380 8.47 39.18 -11.39
N ILE A 381 8.77 38.47 -12.48
CA ILE A 381 8.97 39.07 -13.80
C ILE A 381 7.68 39.75 -14.27
N ASP A 382 6.53 39.07 -14.17
CA ASP A 382 5.24 39.63 -14.57
C ASP A 382 4.90 40.92 -13.77
N GLN A 383 5.19 40.94 -12.47
CA GLN A 383 5.06 42.15 -11.64
C GLN A 383 5.95 43.30 -12.12
N LEU A 384 7.23 43.01 -12.40
CA LEU A 384 8.18 44.03 -12.87
C LEU A 384 7.80 44.55 -14.26
N GLU A 385 7.24 43.71 -15.13
CA GLU A 385 6.70 44.14 -16.42
C GLU A 385 5.50 45.06 -16.24
N GLN A 386 4.59 44.74 -15.32
CA GLN A 386 3.47 45.61 -14.98
C GLN A 386 3.95 46.97 -14.44
N GLU A 387 4.90 46.99 -13.49
CA GLU A 387 5.53 48.21 -12.98
C GLU A 387 6.22 49.03 -14.09
N LYS A 388 6.92 48.36 -15.01
CA LYS A 388 7.54 49.02 -16.16
C LYS A 388 6.50 49.68 -17.06
N THR A 389 5.34 49.04 -17.30
CA THR A 389 4.28 49.64 -18.12
C THR A 389 3.63 50.85 -17.45
N THR A 390 3.40 50.81 -16.14
CA THR A 390 2.84 51.95 -15.40
C THR A 390 3.83 53.12 -15.35
N LEU A 391 5.12 52.85 -15.14
CA LEU A 391 6.17 53.87 -15.22
C LEU A 391 6.24 54.50 -16.61
N LYS A 392 6.13 53.70 -17.68
CA LYS A 392 6.09 54.24 -19.05
C LYS A 392 4.89 55.15 -19.26
N GLN A 393 3.69 54.74 -18.84
CA GLN A 393 2.47 55.56 -18.94
C GLN A 393 2.60 56.89 -18.17
N THR A 394 3.20 56.87 -16.97
CA THR A 394 3.41 58.10 -16.19
C THR A 394 4.43 59.03 -16.85
N MET A 395 5.50 58.49 -17.44
CA MET A 395 6.49 59.25 -18.20
C MET A 395 5.89 59.87 -19.48
N ASP A 396 5.05 59.13 -20.21
CA ASP A 396 4.33 59.64 -21.39
C ASP A 396 3.35 60.75 -20.99
N ALA A 397 2.64 60.59 -19.87
CA ALA A 397 1.77 61.63 -19.33
C ALA A 397 2.54 62.89 -18.89
N GLN A 398 3.72 62.73 -18.29
CA GLN A 398 4.59 63.86 -17.94
C GLN A 398 5.14 64.55 -19.19
N SER A 399 5.56 63.79 -20.20
CA SER A 399 6.04 64.33 -21.48
C SER A 399 4.93 65.12 -22.19
N SER A 400 3.70 64.63 -22.15
CA SER A 400 2.51 65.36 -22.65
C SER A 400 2.28 66.67 -21.88
N LYS A 401 2.33 66.65 -20.54
CA LYS A 401 2.24 67.87 -19.71
C LYS A 401 3.34 68.87 -20.06
N MET A 402 4.58 68.41 -20.21
CA MET A 402 5.71 69.26 -20.61
C MET A 402 5.49 69.88 -22.00
N SER A 403 4.99 69.11 -22.97
CA SER A 403 4.67 69.63 -24.31
C SER A 403 3.61 70.74 -24.27
N VAL A 404 2.58 70.60 -23.42
CA VAL A 404 1.57 71.65 -23.19
C VAL A 404 2.19 72.90 -22.57
N LEU A 405 3.07 72.72 -21.57
CA LEU A 405 3.80 73.84 -20.96
C LEU A 405 4.68 74.55 -21.98
N TYR A 406 5.44 73.82 -22.81
CA TYR A 406 6.26 74.40 -23.88
C TYR A 406 5.42 75.18 -24.91
N SER A 407 4.26 74.64 -25.31
CA SER A 407 3.33 75.31 -26.21
C SER A 407 2.77 76.60 -25.58
N SER A 408 2.50 76.57 -24.28
CA SER A 408 2.04 77.72 -23.50
C SER A 408 3.12 78.79 -23.38
N THR A 409 4.36 78.41 -23.06
CA THR A 409 5.50 79.34 -23.01
C THR A 409 5.77 79.97 -24.36
N GLU A 410 5.73 79.19 -25.45
CA GLU A 410 5.90 79.73 -26.81
C GLU A 410 4.79 80.73 -27.15
N ARG A 411 3.54 80.46 -26.75
CA ARG A 411 2.42 81.40 -26.92
C ARG A 411 2.62 82.69 -26.12
N LEU A 412 3.17 82.60 -24.91
CA LEU A 412 3.52 83.76 -24.08
C LEU A 412 4.68 84.56 -24.68
N GLU A 413 5.71 83.90 -25.20
CA GLU A 413 6.82 84.54 -25.91
C GLU A 413 6.34 85.29 -27.17
N ARG A 414 5.44 84.68 -27.95
CA ARG A 414 4.78 85.34 -29.10
C ARG A 414 3.94 86.55 -28.66
N LYS A 415 3.25 86.48 -27.51
CA LYS A 415 2.53 87.64 -26.94
C LYS A 415 3.50 88.74 -26.50
N LEU A 416 4.59 88.37 -25.83
CA LEU A 416 5.61 89.29 -25.35
C LEU A 416 6.31 90.00 -26.50
N THR A 417 6.69 89.29 -27.56
CA THR A 417 7.27 89.88 -28.78
C THR A 417 6.30 90.81 -29.48
N LYS A 418 5.02 90.44 -29.62
CA LYS A 418 3.97 91.36 -30.11
C LYS A 418 3.80 92.60 -29.22
N ALA A 419 3.83 92.44 -27.90
CA ALA A 419 3.74 93.55 -26.96
C ALA A 419 4.97 94.48 -27.06
N LYS A 420 6.19 93.92 -27.15
CA LYS A 420 7.43 94.67 -27.40
C LYS A 420 7.37 95.42 -28.73
N PHE A 421 6.86 94.78 -29.79
CA PHE A 421 6.68 95.43 -31.09
C PHE A 421 5.66 96.58 -31.01
N LYS A 422 4.49 96.36 -30.40
CA LYS A 422 3.49 97.41 -30.15
C LYS A 422 4.05 98.57 -29.33
N ASN A 423 4.83 98.27 -28.29
CA ASN A 423 5.46 99.28 -27.46
C ASN A 423 6.50 100.07 -28.26
N ARG A 424 7.32 99.40 -29.09
CA ARG A 424 8.26 100.07 -30.02
C ARG A 424 7.54 100.97 -31.03
N THR A 425 6.41 100.54 -31.59
CA THR A 425 5.62 101.37 -32.49
C THR A 425 4.94 102.53 -31.76
N ALA A 426 4.54 102.35 -30.50
CA ALA A 426 3.99 103.43 -29.67
C ALA A 426 5.08 104.42 -29.25
N THR A 427 6.28 103.97 -28.90
CA THR A 427 7.42 104.86 -28.63
C THR A 427 7.88 105.57 -29.89
N ALA A 428 7.88 104.91 -31.06
CA ALA A 428 8.19 105.55 -32.34
C ALA A 428 7.10 106.57 -32.73
N ALA A 429 5.82 106.28 -32.51
CA ALA A 429 4.74 107.22 -32.73
C ALA A 429 4.83 108.42 -31.76
N ASN A 430 5.19 108.18 -30.49
CA ASN A 430 5.43 109.23 -29.51
C ASN A 430 6.71 110.03 -29.84
N GLU A 431 7.74 109.41 -30.41
CA GLU A 431 8.93 110.10 -30.92
C GLU A 431 8.58 110.96 -32.12
N ASP A 432 7.82 110.46 -33.10
CA ASP A 432 7.33 111.25 -34.24
C ASP A 432 6.42 112.41 -33.80
N GLU A 433 5.58 112.20 -32.77
CA GLU A 433 4.74 113.24 -32.17
C GLU A 433 5.58 114.27 -31.40
N LEU A 434 6.63 113.83 -30.69
CA LEU A 434 7.61 114.70 -30.05
C LEU A 434 8.44 115.48 -31.07
N GLU A 435 8.80 114.87 -32.21
CA GLU A 435 9.52 115.51 -33.32
C GLU A 435 8.64 116.57 -33.99
N ARG A 436 7.34 116.28 -34.19
CA ARG A 436 6.33 117.24 -34.64
C ARG A 436 6.15 118.40 -33.67
N LEU A 437 6.08 118.12 -32.37
CA LEU A 437 6.01 119.16 -31.33
C LEU A 437 7.27 120.01 -31.32
N LYS A 438 8.47 119.42 -31.43
CA LYS A 438 9.73 120.17 -31.56
C LYS A 438 9.73 121.06 -32.81
N GLN A 439 9.25 120.57 -33.95
CA GLN A 439 9.12 121.37 -35.17
C GLN A 439 8.09 122.50 -35.03
N GLY A 440 6.96 122.25 -34.36
CA GLY A 440 5.96 123.26 -34.03
C GLY A 440 6.51 124.34 -33.09
N HIS A 441 7.24 123.94 -32.04
CA HIS A 441 7.89 124.87 -31.11
C HIS A 441 9.02 125.66 -31.79
N LEU A 442 9.79 125.06 -32.71
CA LEU A 442 10.81 125.78 -33.50
C LEU A 442 10.18 126.80 -34.46
N ALA A 443 9.02 126.50 -35.04
CA ALA A 443 8.26 127.46 -35.84
C ALA A 443 7.71 128.61 -34.98
N GLU A 444 7.21 128.30 -33.78
CA GLU A 444 6.69 129.30 -32.84
C GLU A 444 7.81 130.18 -32.25
N ILE A 445 8.98 129.61 -31.95
CA ILE A 445 10.17 130.38 -31.54
C ILE A 445 10.66 131.29 -32.67
N SER A 446 10.53 130.87 -33.93
CA SER A 446 10.86 131.71 -35.09
C SER A 446 9.85 132.85 -35.27
N ARG A 447 8.57 132.63 -34.96
CA ARG A 447 7.52 133.66 -34.93
C ARG A 447 7.78 134.69 -33.84
N ILE A 448 8.11 134.23 -32.63
CA ILE A 448 8.43 135.10 -31.47
C ILE A 448 9.71 135.91 -31.73
N LYS A 449 10.75 135.33 -32.35
CA LYS A 449 11.94 136.09 -32.78
C LYS A 449 11.63 137.16 -33.83
N GLY A 450 10.66 136.91 -34.71
CA GLY A 450 10.16 137.92 -35.67
C GLY A 450 9.39 139.05 -34.99
N GLU A 451 8.60 138.75 -33.96
CA GLU A 451 7.81 139.73 -33.20
C GLU A 451 8.68 140.56 -32.23
N SER A 452 9.69 139.95 -31.60
CA SER A 452 10.69 140.69 -30.80
C SER A 452 11.55 141.64 -31.64
N SER A 453 11.83 141.30 -32.91
CA SER A 453 12.58 142.19 -33.81
C SER A 453 11.78 143.45 -34.21
N LYS A 454 10.44 143.38 -34.21
CA LYS A 454 9.56 144.55 -34.43
C LYS A 454 9.49 145.48 -33.22
N LEU A 455 9.46 144.92 -32.01
CA LEU A 455 9.43 145.70 -30.77
C LEU A 455 10.75 146.43 -30.48
N VAL A 456 11.88 145.87 -30.90
CA VAL A 456 13.20 146.54 -30.77
C VAL A 456 13.33 147.75 -31.70
N TYR A 457 12.72 147.71 -32.89
CA TYR A 457 12.68 148.87 -33.80
C TYR A 457 11.77 149.99 -33.28
N GLN A 458 10.65 149.65 -32.65
CA GLN A 458 9.69 150.62 -32.10
C GLN A 458 10.25 151.34 -30.86
N PHE A 459 11.05 150.65 -30.03
CA PHE A 459 11.71 151.25 -28.87
C PHE A 459 12.91 152.16 -29.23
N GLN A 460 13.51 151.97 -30.41
CA GLN A 460 14.61 152.82 -30.91
C GLN A 460 14.13 154.15 -31.50
N GLU A 461 12.91 154.23 -32.05
CA GLU A 461 12.29 155.49 -32.49
C GLU A 461 11.84 156.37 -31.31
N GLU A 462 11.29 155.79 -30.24
CA GLU A 462 10.83 156.55 -29.05
C GLU A 462 12.01 157.08 -28.20
N SER A 463 13.17 156.41 -28.23
CA SER A 463 14.41 156.88 -27.57
C SER A 463 15.13 158.03 -28.29
N ALA A 464 14.77 158.33 -29.55
CA ALA A 464 15.30 159.49 -30.28
C ALA A 464 14.56 160.77 -29.88
N HIS A 465 13.25 160.69 -29.64
CA HIS A 465 12.41 161.83 -29.23
C HIS A 465 12.76 162.33 -27.81
N TRP A 466 13.07 161.41 -26.88
CA TRP A 466 13.41 161.75 -25.49
C TRP A 466 14.77 162.45 -25.31
N ARG A 467 15.68 162.33 -26.28
CA ARG A 467 16.99 163.01 -26.27
C ARG A 467 16.93 164.47 -26.74
N GLU A 468 15.91 164.83 -27.52
CA GLU A 468 15.73 166.21 -28.01
C GLU A 468 15.05 167.12 -26.97
N ASP A 469 14.15 166.57 -26.15
CA ASP A 469 13.45 167.33 -25.10
C ASP A 469 14.27 167.54 -23.83
N ASN A 470 15.17 166.60 -23.46
CA ASN A 470 16.12 166.79 -22.35
C ASN A 470 17.22 167.82 -22.67
N GLY A 471 17.56 168.03 -23.94
CA GLY A 471 18.51 169.06 -24.36
C GLY A 471 17.97 170.49 -24.17
N LYS A 472 16.64 170.68 -24.27
CA LYS A 472 15.97 171.97 -24.04
C LYS A 472 15.83 172.27 -22.53
N LEU A 473 15.59 171.26 -21.70
CA LEU A 473 15.51 171.40 -20.24
C LEU A 473 16.87 171.77 -19.62
N LYS A 474 17.97 171.18 -20.12
CA LYS A 474 19.32 171.47 -19.63
C LYS A 474 19.76 172.91 -19.91
N ARG A 475 19.41 173.49 -21.07
CA ARG A 475 19.68 174.91 -21.39
C ARG A 475 18.84 175.88 -20.55
N GLN A 476 17.65 175.49 -20.11
CA GLN A 476 16.83 176.32 -19.22
C GLN A 476 17.34 176.31 -17.77
N CYS A 477 17.92 175.20 -17.30
CA CYS A 477 18.58 175.14 -15.99
C CYS A 477 19.90 175.94 -15.95
N GLU A 478 20.70 175.89 -17.02
CA GLU A 478 21.97 176.65 -17.11
C GLU A 478 21.72 178.19 -17.16
N LEU A 479 20.62 178.64 -17.76
CA LEU A 479 20.17 180.05 -17.76
C LEU A 479 19.64 180.54 -16.40
N LEU A 480 19.12 179.63 -15.57
CA LEU A 480 18.65 179.96 -14.21
C LEU A 480 19.79 180.02 -13.19
N GLU A 481 20.87 179.26 -13.39
CA GLU A 481 22.08 179.35 -12.55
C GLU A 481 22.91 180.62 -12.83
N GLU A 482 22.95 181.12 -14.08
CA GLU A 482 23.62 182.40 -14.41
C GLU A 482 22.90 183.62 -13.80
N LEU A 483 21.56 183.59 -13.70
CA LEU A 483 20.77 184.65 -13.08
C LEU A 483 20.85 184.66 -11.54
N TYR A 484 21.27 183.56 -10.92
CA TYR A 484 21.36 183.45 -9.45
C TYR A 484 22.72 183.94 -8.89
N TRP A 485 23.77 184.03 -9.72
CA TRP A 485 25.14 184.38 -9.28
C TRP A 485 25.66 185.75 -9.77
N THR A 486 24.89 186.52 -10.54
CA THR A 486 25.26 187.87 -10.98
C THR A 486 24.23 188.94 -10.56
N GLY A 487 24.33 189.38 -9.30
CA GLY A 487 23.65 190.58 -8.76
C GLY A 487 22.63 190.21 -7.68
N GLY A 488 22.82 190.50 -6.39
CA GLY A 488 23.38 191.72 -5.85
C GLY A 488 22.27 192.65 -5.37
N ARG A 489 21.48 192.21 -4.38
CA ARG A 489 21.14 193.00 -3.20
C ARG A 489 20.64 192.13 -2.05
#